data_AF-A0A1J3K1K8-F1
#
_entry.id   AF-A0A1J3K1K8-F1
#
_cell.length_a   1.000
_cell.length_b   1.000
_cell.length_c   1.000
_cell.angle_alpha   90.00
_cell.angle_beta   90.00
_cell.angle_gamma   90.00
#
_symmetry.space_group_name_H-M   'P 1'
#
loop_
_entity.id
_entity.type
_entity.pdbx_description
1 polymer ?
#
loop_
_entity_poly.entity_id
_entity_poly.type
_entity_poly.pdbx_seq_one_letter_code
_entity_poly.pdbx_strand_id
1 'polypeptide(L)'
;NATCGKRLDSIGVENTEDNRRAYRELLLSAPGLGKYISGAILFEETLYQSTSSGKKMVDVLNEQGIIPGIKVDKGLVPLSNSNG
;
A
#
# COMPACT_ATOMS: atom_id res chain seq x y z
N ASN A 1 -1.07 -11.10 0.48
CA ASN A 1 -1.52 -9.82 1.09
C ASN A 1 -2.49 -10.08 2.27
N ALA A 2 -1.98 -10.61 3.39
CA ALA A 2 -2.84 -11.04 4.51
C ALA A 2 -3.42 -9.86 5.33
N THR A 3 -2.61 -8.82 5.61
CA THR A 3 -3.06 -7.68 6.43
C THR A 3 -4.04 -6.78 5.70
N CYS A 4 -3.82 -6.50 4.41
CA CYS A 4 -4.78 -5.74 3.60
C CYS A 4 -6.12 -6.48 3.47
N GLY A 5 -6.07 -7.81 3.28
CA GLY A 5 -7.27 -8.65 3.24
C GLY A 5 -8.14 -8.49 4.48
N LYS A 6 -7.55 -8.62 5.68
CA LYS A 6 -8.28 -8.43 6.95
C LYS A 6 -8.98 -7.07 7.06
N ARG A 7 -8.45 -6.01 6.42
CA ARG A 7 -9.07 -4.68 6.42
C ARG A 7 -10.23 -4.60 5.43
N LEU A 8 -10.08 -5.18 4.24
CA LEU A 8 -11.18 -5.29 3.27
C LEU A 8 -12.32 -6.18 3.80
N ASP A 9 -11.99 -7.32 4.40
CA ASP A 9 -12.97 -8.25 4.98
C ASP A 9 -13.78 -7.58 6.08
N SER A 10 -13.19 -6.69 6.89
CA SER A 10 -13.88 -5.99 7.97
C SER A 10 -15.00 -5.05 7.50
N ILE A 11 -15.03 -4.71 6.21
CA ILE A 11 -16.07 -3.91 5.57
C ILE A 11 -16.84 -4.71 4.51
N GLY A 12 -16.69 -6.04 4.48
CA GLY A 12 -17.40 -6.91 3.54
C GLY A 12 -16.90 -6.85 2.10
N VAL A 13 -15.66 -6.41 1.87
CA VAL A 13 -15.05 -6.34 0.53
C VAL A 13 -14.10 -7.52 0.33
N GLU A 14 -14.24 -8.22 -0.80
CA GLU A 14 -13.36 -9.36 -1.14
C GLU A 14 -11.91 -8.91 -1.39
N ASN A 15 -10.94 -9.71 -0.93
CA ASN A 15 -9.52 -9.46 -1.13
C ASN A 15 -9.00 -9.82 -2.54
N THR A 16 -9.54 -9.18 -3.57
CA THR A 16 -9.05 -9.28 -4.95
C THR A 16 -7.91 -8.29 -5.22
N GLU A 17 -7.12 -8.51 -6.27
CA GLU A 17 -6.07 -7.56 -6.67
C GLU A 17 -6.66 -6.20 -7.06
N ASP A 18 -7.79 -6.20 -7.76
CA ASP A 18 -8.45 -4.96 -8.18
C ASP A 18 -8.98 -4.14 -6.99
N ASN A 19 -9.56 -4.79 -5.97
CA ASN A 19 -9.98 -4.10 -4.75
C ASN A 19 -8.79 -3.55 -3.96
N ARG A 20 -7.68 -4.28 -3.94
CA ARG A 20 -6.42 -3.82 -3.33
C ARG A 20 -5.84 -2.63 -4.08
N ARG A 21 -5.88 -2.64 -5.42
CA ARG A 21 -5.49 -1.51 -6.28
C ARG A 21 -6.38 -0.30 -6.00
N ALA A 22 -7.69 -0.46 -6.08
CA ALA A 22 -8.66 0.62 -5.89
C ALA A 22 -8.53 1.28 -4.51
N TYR A 23 -8.34 0.48 -3.45
CA TYR A 23 -8.08 1.00 -2.11
C TYR A 23 -6.79 1.84 -2.04
N ARG A 24 -5.71 1.40 -2.69
CA ARG A 24 -4.43 2.13 -2.72
C ARG A 24 -4.53 3.39 -3.57
N GLU A 25 -5.18 3.30 -4.72
CA GLU A 25 -5.47 4.45 -5.58
C GLU A 25 -6.23 5.52 -4.82
N LEU A 26 -7.30 5.15 -4.10
CA LEU A 26 -8.10 6.06 -3.27
C LEU A 26 -7.24 6.80 -2.24
N LEU A 27 -6.35 6.09 -1.54
CA LEU A 27 -5.47 6.69 -0.54
C LEU A 27 -4.44 7.62 -1.16
N LEU A 28 -3.71 7.14 -2.17
CA LEU A 28 -2.54 7.85 -2.71
C LEU A 28 -2.94 9.02 -3.61
N SER A 29 -4.14 8.99 -4.22
CA SER A 29 -4.65 10.08 -5.08
C SER A 29 -5.48 11.14 -4.36
N ALA A 30 -5.59 11.07 -3.03
CA ALA A 30 -6.35 12.04 -2.24
C ALA A 30 -5.85 13.48 -2.48
N PRO A 31 -6.71 14.42 -2.93
CA PRO A 31 -6.27 15.77 -3.29
C PRO A 31 -5.61 16.50 -2.12
N GLY A 32 -4.38 16.99 -2.34
CA GLY A 32 -3.64 17.77 -1.35
C GLY A 32 -3.01 16.94 -0.23
N LEU A 33 -2.96 15.62 -0.34
CA LEU A 33 -2.34 14.73 0.64
C LEU A 33 -0.90 15.12 0.96
N GLY A 34 -0.12 15.52 -0.05
CA GLY A 34 1.27 15.93 0.09
C GLY A 34 1.53 17.16 0.96
N LYS A 35 0.49 17.91 1.33
CA LYS A 35 0.61 19.01 2.31
C LYS A 35 0.89 18.50 3.73
N TYR A 36 0.54 17.24 4.01
CA TYR A 36 0.57 16.67 5.36
C TYR A 36 1.40 15.40 5.43
N ILE A 37 1.59 14.69 4.31
CA ILE A 37 2.33 13.44 4.24
C ILE A 37 3.57 13.65 3.37
N SER A 38 4.75 13.47 3.95
CA SER A 38 6.03 13.58 3.24
C SER A 38 6.47 12.29 2.55
N GLY A 39 5.94 11.14 2.97
CA GLY A 39 6.28 9.85 2.38
C GLY A 39 5.23 8.78 2.63
N ALA A 40 5.19 7.79 1.74
CA ALA A 40 4.26 6.66 1.80
C ALA A 40 5.02 5.34 1.64
N ILE A 41 4.95 4.47 2.65
CA ILE A 41 5.57 3.13 2.60
C ILE A 41 4.64 2.18 1.86
N LEU A 42 5.12 1.64 0.75
CA LEU A 42 4.39 0.73 -0.11
C LEU A 42 4.76 -0.73 0.16
N PHE A 43 3.86 -1.62 -0.22
CA PHE A 43 4.17 -3.03 -0.41
C PHE A 43 4.65 -3.24 -1.86
N GLU A 44 5.44 -4.29 -2.10
CA GLU A 44 6.01 -4.58 -3.42
C GLU A 44 4.95 -4.63 -4.54
N GLU A 45 3.79 -5.24 -4.26
CA GLU A 45 2.64 -5.24 -5.18
C GLU A 45 2.30 -3.81 -5.64
N THR A 46 2.13 -2.87 -4.71
CA THR A 46 1.73 -1.48 -4.99
C THR A 46 2.85 -0.65 -5.64
N LEU A 47 4.12 -0.96 -5.35
CA LEU A 47 5.26 -0.26 -5.92
C LEU A 47 5.30 -0.39 -7.46
N TYR A 48 4.91 -1.56 -7.98
CA TYR A 48 4.90 -1.87 -9.41
C TYR A 48 3.50 -1.79 -10.05
N GLN A 49 2.46 -1.47 -9.26
CA GLN A 49 1.08 -1.41 -9.72
C GLN A 49 0.75 -0.08 -10.40
N SER A 50 -0.18 -0.14 -11.34
CA SER A 50 -0.80 1.04 -11.95
C SER A 50 -2.20 1.29 -11.39
N THR A 51 -2.62 2.56 -11.46
CA THR A 51 -3.99 3.00 -11.25
C THR A 51 -4.94 2.42 -12.30
N SER A 52 -6.24 2.57 -12.07
CA SER A 52 -7.29 2.28 -13.06
C SER A 52 -7.09 3.02 -14.38
N SER A 53 -6.46 4.19 -14.35
CA SER A 53 -6.12 5.01 -15.52
C SER A 53 -4.77 4.66 -16.18
N GLY A 54 -4.08 3.62 -15.70
CA GLY A 54 -2.81 3.14 -16.26
C GLY A 54 -1.56 3.88 -15.76
N LYS A 55 -1.71 4.88 -14.90
CA LYS A 55 -0.60 5.63 -14.31
C LYS A 55 0.05 4.84 -13.18
N LYS A 56 1.38 4.91 -13.00
CA LYS A 56 2.01 4.19 -11.88
C LYS A 56 1.66 4.85 -10.55
N MET A 57 1.45 4.05 -9.50
CA MET A 57 1.18 4.56 -8.14
C MET A 57 2.30 5.48 -7.62
N VAL A 58 3.55 5.20 -7.99
CA VAL A 58 4.70 6.04 -7.63
C VAL A 58 4.63 7.42 -8.26
N ASP A 59 4.11 7.55 -9.48
CA ASP A 59 3.99 8.84 -10.17
C ASP A 59 2.92 9.71 -9.50
N VAL A 60 1.81 9.10 -9.05
CA VAL A 60 0.76 9.78 -8.27
C VAL A 60 1.31 10.39 -6.97
N LEU A 61 2.25 9.71 -6.32
CA LEU A 61 2.90 10.20 -5.11
C LEU A 61 3.90 11.32 -5.41
N ASN A 62 4.77 11.11 -6.41
CA ASN A 62 5.79 12.08 -6.79
C ASN A 62 5.17 13.43 -7.21
N GLU A 63 4.06 13.41 -7.95
CA GLU A 63 3.36 14.64 -8.35
C GLU A 63 2.78 15.44 -7.18
N GLN A 64 2.53 14.77 -6.06
CA GLN A 64 2.07 15.42 -4.83
C GLN A 64 3.24 15.77 -3.89
N GLY A 65 4.49 15.51 -4.29
CA GLY A 65 5.67 15.72 -3.44
C GLY A 65 5.82 14.68 -2.33
N ILE A 66 5.17 13.52 -2.45
CA ILE A 66 5.23 12.44 -1.46
C ILE A 66 6.30 11.43 -1.89
N ILE A 67 7.25 11.14 -1.00
CA ILE A 67 8.37 10.24 -1.27
C ILE A 67 7.90 8.77 -1.15
N PRO A 68 8.00 7.95 -2.22
CA PRO A 68 7.71 6.53 -2.13
C PRO A 68 8.76 5.78 -1.31
N GLY A 69 8.33 5.00 -0.32
CA GLY A 69 9.15 4.05 0.44
C GLY A 69 8.70 2.60 0.18
N ILE A 70 9.54 1.63 0.54
CA ILE A 70 9.23 0.20 0.33
C ILE A 70 9.48 -0.59 1.61
N LYS A 71 8.53 -1.45 1.98
CA LYS A 71 8.71 -2.45 3.04
C LYS A 71 9.61 -3.58 2.50
N VAL A 72 10.75 -3.80 3.15
CA VAL A 72 11.76 -4.79 2.70
C VAL A 72 11.91 -6.02 3.59
N ASP A 73 11.34 -6.02 4.81
CA ASP A 73 11.33 -7.23 5.63
C ASP A 73 10.41 -8.29 5.03
N LYS A 74 10.77 -9.55 5.24
CA LYS A 74 10.06 -10.72 4.71
C LYS A 74 9.10 -11.35 5.72
N GLY A 75 8.68 -10.58 6.73
CA GLY A 75 7.89 -11.05 7.86
C GLY A 75 8.75 -11.52 9.03
N LEU A 76 8.09 -12.17 9.99
CA LEU A 76 8.68 -12.59 11.26
C LEU A 76 8.99 -14.09 11.24
N VAL A 77 10.05 -14.47 11.94
CA VAL A 77 10.36 -15.86 12.27
C VAL A 77 10.54 -15.97 13.79
N PRO A 78 10.04 -17.04 14.44
CA PRO A 78 10.29 -17.24 15.86
C PRO A 78 11.78 -17.38 16.15
N LEU A 79 12.25 -16.76 17.23
CA LEU A 79 13.61 -16.97 17.71
C LEU A 79 13.67 -18.29 18.48
N SER A 80 14.60 -19.18 18.10
CA SER A 80 14.79 -20.48 18.76
C SER A 80 15.02 -20.31 20.26
N ASN A 81 14.37 -21.18 21.07
CA ASN A 81 14.42 -21.16 22.54
C ASN A 81 13.91 -19.87 23.21
N SER A 82 12.99 -19.15 22.56
CA SER A 82 12.24 -18.04 23.15
C SER A 82 10.75 -18.36 23.21
N ASN A 83 9.99 -17.65 24.03
CA ASN A 83 8.54 -17.87 24.22
C ASN A 83 7.64 -17.14 23.20
N GLY A 84 8.18 -16.82 22.01
CA GLY A 84 7.45 -16.10 20.96
C GLY A 84 7.54 -14.60 21.11
#